data_AF-A0A2D9F5C8-F1
#
_entry.id   AF-A0A2D9F5C8-F1
#
_cell.length_a   1.000
_cell.length_b   1.000
_cell.length_c   1.000
_cell.angle_alpha   90.00
_cell.angle_beta   90.00
_cell.angle_gamma   90.00
#
_symmetry.space_group_name_H-M   'P 1'
#
loop_
_entity.id
_entity.type
_entity.pdbx_description
1 polymer ?
#
loop_
_entity_poly.entity_id
_entity_poly.type
_entity_poly.pdbx_seq_one_letter_code
_entity_poly.pdbx_strand_id
1 'polypeptide(L)'
;MTRAEIKGTLAALAVVTLALVGAALWAWYDGNRGPAEIHLRPDDAQAVARGEAIYQEQCAVCHGANLEGQANWRERLPTGRLPAPPHDRTGHTWHHPDAQLFDITKRGPAAVVGGGYESDMPGFADVLSDDDIIAVLSYIKSTWPDEVRRRHDLINGPQ
;
A
#
# COMPACT_ATOMS: atom_id res chain seq x y z
N MET A 1 -14.22 -16.35 52.98
CA MET A 1 -13.27 -15.54 52.20
C MET A 1 -12.57 -14.56 53.12
N THR A 2 -11.25 -14.56 53.13
CA THR A 2 -10.43 -13.63 53.90
C THR A 2 -10.32 -12.28 53.16
N ARG A 3 -9.98 -11.21 53.90
CA ARG A 3 -9.74 -9.87 53.29
C ARG A 3 -8.66 -9.89 52.21
N ALA A 4 -7.69 -10.81 52.29
CA ALA A 4 -6.63 -10.98 51.31
C ALA A 4 -7.17 -11.59 50.00
N GLU A 5 -8.03 -12.61 50.10
CA GLU A 5 -8.69 -13.23 48.94
C GLU A 5 -9.57 -12.22 48.19
N ILE A 6 -10.33 -11.39 48.92
CA ILE A 6 -11.18 -10.35 48.32
C ILE A 6 -10.36 -9.32 47.55
N LYS A 7 -9.22 -8.87 48.09
CA LYS A 7 -8.32 -7.91 47.41
C LYS A 7 -7.68 -8.51 46.16
N GLY A 8 -7.28 -9.78 46.21
CA GLY A 8 -6.70 -10.49 45.06
C GLY A 8 -7.69 -10.63 43.90
N THR A 9 -8.93 -11.01 44.19
CA THR A 9 -9.99 -11.14 43.18
C THR A 9 -10.35 -9.80 42.55
N LEU A 10 -10.43 -8.72 43.34
CA LEU A 10 -10.71 -7.38 42.82
C LEU A 10 -9.59 -6.85 41.90
N ALA A 11 -8.33 -7.12 42.24
CA ALA A 11 -7.19 -6.74 41.39
C ALA A 11 -7.18 -7.52 40.06
N ALA A 12 -7.44 -8.83 40.10
CA ALA A 12 -7.52 -9.66 38.89
C ALA A 12 -8.67 -9.22 37.97
N LEU A 13 -9.84 -8.91 38.54
CA LEU A 13 -10.98 -8.38 37.78
C LEU A 13 -10.64 -7.04 37.13
N ALA A 14 -9.98 -6.11 37.84
CA ALA A 14 -9.58 -4.82 37.29
C ALA A 14 -8.63 -4.96 36.08
N VAL A 15 -7.65 -5.87 36.14
CA VAL A 15 -6.72 -6.13 35.03
C VAL A 15 -7.44 -6.70 33.82
N VAL A 16 -8.35 -7.67 34.02
CA VAL A 16 -9.14 -8.26 32.93
C VAL A 16 -10.05 -7.21 32.29
N THR A 17 -10.71 -6.37 33.10
CA THR A 17 -11.54 -5.28 32.57
C THR A 17 -10.71 -4.29 31.76
N LEU A 18 -9.53 -3.89 32.22
CA LEU A 18 -8.64 -2.98 31.48
C LEU A 18 -8.17 -3.60 30.15
N ALA A 19 -7.83 -4.89 30.14
CA ALA A 19 -7.44 -5.58 28.91
C ALA A 19 -8.60 -5.67 27.89
N LEU A 20 -9.81 -5.97 28.36
CA LEU A 20 -11.00 -6.04 27.51
C LEU A 20 -11.40 -4.67 26.97
N VAL A 21 -11.31 -3.61 27.79
CA VAL A 21 -11.53 -2.23 27.35
C VAL A 21 -10.47 -1.81 26.34
N GLY A 22 -9.19 -2.15 26.56
CA GLY A 22 -8.12 -1.89 25.62
C GLY A 22 -8.35 -2.57 24.26
N ALA A 23 -8.73 -3.85 24.26
CA ALA A 23 -9.05 -4.60 23.05
C ALA A 23 -10.28 -4.04 22.32
N ALA A 24 -11.33 -3.66 23.06
CA ALA A 24 -12.53 -3.04 22.49
C ALA A 24 -12.23 -1.65 21.90
N LEU A 25 -11.40 -0.84 22.56
CA LEU A 25 -10.95 0.46 22.05
C LEU A 25 -10.08 0.33 20.81
N TRP A 26 -9.19 -0.66 20.76
CA TRP A 26 -8.38 -0.94 19.59
C TRP A 26 -9.24 -1.39 18.40
N ALA A 27 -10.17 -2.33 18.61
CA ALA A 27 -11.09 -2.79 17.57
C ALA A 27 -12.05 -1.68 17.09
N TRP A 28 -12.52 -0.83 18.00
CA TRP A 28 -13.34 0.33 17.65
C TRP A 28 -12.54 1.36 16.86
N TYR A 29 -11.32 1.68 17.29
CA TYR A 29 -10.45 2.63 16.59
C TYR A 29 -10.09 2.15 15.18
N ASP A 30 -9.82 0.85 15.01
CA ASP A 30 -9.54 0.23 13.71
C ASP A 30 -10.78 0.23 12.80
N GLY A 31 -11.95 -0.13 13.35
CA GLY A 31 -13.22 -0.16 12.61
C GLY A 31 -13.82 1.21 12.28
N ASN A 32 -13.45 2.27 13.01
CA ASN A 32 -13.93 3.64 12.79
C ASN A 32 -12.96 4.52 11.99
N ARG A 33 -11.87 3.97 11.45
CA ARG A 33 -11.13 4.68 10.40
C ARG A 33 -12.07 4.83 9.21
N GLY A 34 -12.52 6.06 8.94
CA GLY A 34 -13.08 6.40 7.63
C GLY A 34 -12.07 6.01 6.54
N PRO A 35 -12.48 5.89 5.27
CA PRO A 35 -11.54 5.56 4.21
C PRO A 35 -10.35 6.51 4.32
N ALA A 36 -9.18 5.95 4.62
CA ALA A 36 -7.96 6.74 4.71
C ALA A 36 -7.85 7.47 3.38
N GLU A 37 -7.66 8.79 3.44
CA GLU A 37 -7.37 9.54 2.24
C GLU A 37 -6.08 8.95 1.65
N ILE A 38 -6.20 8.29 0.50
CA ILE A 38 -5.07 7.63 -0.14
C ILE A 38 -4.15 8.71 -0.67
N HIS A 39 -3.11 9.00 0.11
CA HIS A 39 -2.11 9.99 -0.22
C HIS A 39 -0.71 9.40 -0.12
N LEU A 40 0.08 9.53 -1.19
CA LEU A 40 1.46 9.09 -1.22
C LEU A 40 2.35 10.12 -0.53
N ARG A 41 3.27 9.63 0.32
CA ARG A 41 4.14 10.43 1.20
C ARG A 41 5.62 10.28 0.82
N PRO A 42 6.04 10.77 -0.36
CA PRO A 42 7.41 10.59 -0.87
C PRO A 42 8.48 11.35 -0.07
N ASP A 43 8.09 12.32 0.78
CA ASP A 43 9.00 13.09 1.64
C ASP A 43 9.07 12.54 3.08
N ASP A 44 8.27 11.52 3.41
CA ASP A 44 8.35 10.83 4.70
C ASP A 44 9.40 9.72 4.61
N ALA A 45 10.58 9.98 5.19
CA ALA A 45 11.72 9.05 5.15
C ALA A 45 11.40 7.67 5.74
N GLN A 46 10.51 7.58 6.75
CA GLN A 46 10.15 6.29 7.34
C GLN A 46 9.23 5.51 6.40
N ALA A 47 8.25 6.19 5.79
CA ALA A 47 7.37 5.57 4.80
C ALA A 47 8.16 5.10 3.57
N VAL A 48 9.10 5.91 3.08
CA VAL A 48 9.97 5.59 1.94
C VAL A 48 10.87 4.39 2.26
N ALA A 49 11.54 4.35 3.41
CA ALA A 49 12.40 3.23 3.78
C ALA A 49 11.61 1.92 3.94
N ARG A 50 10.40 1.97 4.52
CA ARG A 50 9.49 0.82 4.58
C ARG A 50 9.07 0.37 3.17
N GLY A 51 8.71 1.34 2.33
CA GLY A 51 8.30 1.09 0.95
C GLY A 51 9.38 0.46 0.09
N GLU A 52 10.64 0.88 0.26
CA GLU A 52 11.78 0.30 -0.44
C GLU A 52 11.96 -1.19 -0.10
N ALA A 53 11.91 -1.54 1.19
CA ALA A 53 11.99 -2.94 1.62
C ALA A 53 10.88 -3.79 0.99
N ILE A 54 9.63 -3.31 1.03
CA ILE A 54 8.49 -4.00 0.41
C ILE A 54 8.69 -4.11 -1.10
N TYR A 55 9.17 -3.05 -1.76
CA TYR A 55 9.43 -3.05 -3.19
C TYR A 55 10.40 -4.16 -3.60
N GLN A 56 11.53 -4.26 -2.88
CA GLN A 56 12.55 -5.25 -3.18
C GLN A 56 12.05 -6.69 -2.95
N GLU A 57 11.20 -6.91 -1.94
CA GLU A 57 10.64 -8.22 -1.64
C GLU A 57 9.51 -8.65 -2.59
N GLN A 58 8.64 -7.72 -2.99
CA GLN A 58 7.36 -8.04 -3.63
C GLN A 58 7.28 -7.60 -5.10
N CYS A 59 7.91 -6.48 -5.46
CA CYS A 59 7.68 -5.81 -6.74
C CYS A 59 8.85 -5.99 -7.72
N ALA A 60 10.09 -5.97 -7.21
CA ALA A 60 11.32 -5.98 -8.01
C ALA A 60 11.48 -7.23 -8.87
N VAL A 61 10.85 -8.35 -8.50
CA VAL A 61 10.87 -9.61 -9.27
C VAL A 61 10.38 -9.42 -10.71
N CYS A 62 9.44 -8.50 -10.94
CA CYS A 62 8.92 -8.17 -12.26
C CYS A 62 9.31 -6.75 -12.70
N HIS A 63 9.27 -5.78 -11.79
CA HIS A 63 9.53 -4.37 -12.11
C HIS A 63 11.01 -3.97 -12.08
N GLY A 64 11.91 -4.91 -11.78
CA GLY A 64 13.35 -4.69 -11.69
C GLY A 64 13.77 -4.06 -10.36
N ALA A 65 14.99 -4.36 -9.91
CA ALA A 65 15.49 -3.84 -8.62
C ALA A 65 15.70 -2.32 -8.63
N ASN A 66 15.87 -1.72 -9.82
CA ASN A 66 16.08 -0.30 -10.06
C ASN A 66 14.87 0.37 -10.74
N LEU A 67 13.67 -0.23 -10.66
CA LEU A 67 12.44 0.30 -11.24
C LEU A 67 12.42 0.35 -12.78
N GLU A 68 13.32 -0.38 -13.44
CA GLU A 68 13.54 -0.36 -14.88
C GLU A 68 12.47 -1.11 -15.70
N GLY A 69 11.67 -1.94 -15.04
CA GLY A 69 10.68 -2.80 -15.69
C GLY A 69 11.29 -3.86 -16.61
N GLN A 70 10.42 -4.54 -17.36
CA GLN A 70 10.83 -5.51 -18.36
C GLN A 70 11.10 -4.84 -19.71
N ALA A 71 11.98 -5.44 -20.50
CA ALA A 71 12.23 -4.99 -21.87
C ALA A 71 10.93 -5.04 -22.70
N ASN A 72 10.80 -4.10 -23.64
CA ASN A 72 9.63 -4.00 -24.55
C ASN A 72 8.27 -4.00 -23.83
N TRP A 73 8.18 -3.40 -22.63
CA TRP A 73 6.96 -3.39 -21.82
C TRP A 73 5.69 -2.82 -22.48
N ARG A 74 5.85 -2.09 -23.60
CA ARG A 74 4.74 -1.57 -24.41
C ARG A 74 4.24 -2.56 -25.47
N GLU A 75 4.94 -3.67 -25.70
CA GLU A 75 4.59 -4.71 -26.65
C GLU A 75 3.97 -5.90 -25.94
N ARG A 76 2.89 -6.45 -26.48
CA ARG A 76 2.24 -7.62 -25.90
C ARG A 76 3.12 -8.85 -26.09
N LEU A 77 3.21 -9.66 -25.04
CA LEU A 77 3.79 -11.01 -25.08
C LEU A 77 2.93 -11.93 -25.97
N PRO A 78 3.44 -13.11 -26.38
CA PRO A 78 2.63 -14.12 -27.07
C PRO A 78 1.37 -14.56 -26.31
N THR A 79 1.36 -14.39 -24.98
CA THR A 79 0.19 -14.59 -24.11
C THR A 79 -0.90 -13.52 -24.29
N GLY A 80 -0.62 -12.45 -25.03
CA GLY A 80 -1.48 -11.28 -25.17
C GLY A 80 -1.36 -10.27 -24.02
N ARG A 81 -0.60 -10.57 -22.95
CA ARG A 81 -0.43 -9.69 -21.77
C ARG A 81 0.73 -8.72 -21.96
N LEU A 82 0.72 -7.62 -21.19
CA LEU A 82 1.81 -6.65 -21.20
C LEU A 82 2.87 -7.02 -20.13
N PRO A 83 4.17 -6.91 -20.45
CA PRO A 83 5.24 -7.02 -19.46
C PRO A 83 5.13 -5.92 -18.39
N ALA A 84 5.82 -6.12 -17.27
CA ALA A 84 5.85 -5.15 -16.18
C ALA A 84 6.49 -3.81 -16.65
N PRO A 85 5.78 -2.68 -16.55
CA PRO A 85 6.33 -1.38 -16.94
C PRO A 85 7.40 -0.89 -15.94
N PRO A 86 8.32 -0.02 -16.37
CA PRO A 86 9.17 0.72 -15.46
C PRO A 86 8.33 1.57 -14.52
N HIS A 87 8.79 1.68 -13.28
CA HIS A 87 8.25 2.58 -12.28
C HIS A 87 9.06 3.88 -12.18
N ASP A 88 10.15 4.01 -12.94
CA ASP A 88 10.93 5.24 -13.06
C ASP A 88 10.27 6.27 -14.02
N ARG A 89 11.02 7.34 -14.32
CA ARG A 89 10.57 8.42 -15.23
C ARG A 89 10.23 7.97 -16.66
N THR A 90 10.70 6.80 -17.11
CA THR A 90 10.49 6.28 -18.48
C THR A 90 9.18 5.51 -18.63
N GLY A 91 8.57 5.16 -17.49
CA GLY A 91 7.29 4.48 -17.36
C GLY A 91 6.08 5.40 -17.51
N HIS A 92 4.93 4.88 -17.10
CA HIS A 92 3.65 5.61 -17.13
C HIS A 92 2.94 5.66 -15.78
N THR A 93 3.52 5.11 -14.72
CA THR A 93 2.92 5.06 -13.37
C THR A 93 2.47 6.44 -12.88
N TRP A 94 3.29 7.47 -13.08
CA TRP A 94 3.02 8.84 -12.65
C TRP A 94 1.88 9.56 -13.41
N HIS A 95 1.23 8.93 -14.41
CA HIS A 95 0.04 9.48 -15.06
C HIS A 95 -1.27 9.15 -14.33
N HIS A 96 -1.22 8.34 -13.28
CA HIS A 96 -2.40 7.88 -12.54
C HIS A 96 -2.45 8.55 -11.16
N PRO A 97 -3.62 8.98 -10.66
CA PRO A 97 -3.74 9.52 -9.30
C PRO A 97 -3.45 8.45 -8.24
N ASP A 98 -3.12 8.91 -7.03
CA ASP A 98 -2.76 8.12 -5.84
C ASP A 98 -3.80 7.02 -5.59
N ALA A 99 -5.09 7.38 -5.60
CA ALA A 99 -6.18 6.44 -5.39
C ALA A 99 -6.24 5.35 -6.47
N GLN A 100 -5.97 5.68 -7.74
CA GLN A 100 -5.96 4.69 -8.82
C GLN A 100 -4.74 3.76 -8.70
N LEU A 101 -3.56 4.31 -8.37
CA LEU A 101 -2.35 3.50 -8.17
C LEU A 101 -2.54 2.52 -7.02
N PHE A 102 -3.06 2.98 -5.89
CA PHE A 102 -3.38 2.15 -4.73
C PHE A 102 -4.34 1.03 -5.09
N ASP A 103 -5.40 1.35 -5.83
CA ASP A 103 -6.43 0.39 -6.21
C ASP A 103 -5.90 -0.67 -7.18
N ILE A 104 -5.06 -0.27 -8.13
CA ILE A 104 -4.33 -1.19 -9.03
C ILE A 104 -3.40 -2.10 -8.24
N THR A 105 -2.65 -1.60 -7.28
CA THR A 105 -1.77 -2.44 -6.45
C THR A 105 -2.59 -3.37 -5.54
N LYS A 106 -3.64 -2.88 -4.91
CA LYS A 106 -4.46 -3.66 -3.98
C LYS A 106 -5.22 -4.79 -4.69
N ARG A 107 -5.88 -4.49 -5.80
CA ARG A 107 -6.80 -5.43 -6.48
C ARG A 107 -6.21 -6.09 -7.72
N GLY A 108 -5.12 -5.56 -8.26
CA GLY A 108 -4.51 -6.01 -9.51
C GLY A 108 -5.17 -5.38 -10.76
N PRO A 109 -4.42 -5.12 -11.86
CA PRO A 109 -4.96 -4.47 -13.05
C PRO A 109 -6.16 -5.19 -13.68
N ALA A 110 -6.17 -6.53 -13.66
CA ALA A 110 -7.28 -7.34 -14.20
C ALA A 110 -8.63 -7.01 -13.52
N ALA A 111 -8.62 -6.86 -12.19
CA ALA A 111 -9.82 -6.55 -11.42
C ALA A 111 -10.23 -5.06 -11.50
N VAL A 112 -9.27 -4.15 -11.73
CA VAL A 112 -9.55 -2.71 -11.87
C VAL A 112 -10.08 -2.37 -13.25
N VAL A 113 -9.46 -2.91 -14.32
CA VAL A 113 -9.87 -2.65 -15.70
C VAL A 113 -11.14 -3.41 -16.07
N GLY A 114 -11.24 -4.67 -15.63
CA GLY A 114 -12.39 -5.52 -15.94
C GLY A 114 -12.52 -5.85 -17.43
N GLY A 115 -13.73 -6.25 -17.85
CA GLY A 115 -14.03 -6.51 -19.27
C GLY A 115 -13.23 -7.66 -19.90
N GLY A 116 -12.73 -8.60 -19.10
CA GLY A 116 -11.87 -9.69 -19.57
C GLY A 116 -10.40 -9.30 -19.76
N TYR A 117 -9.98 -8.13 -19.28
CA TYR A 117 -8.56 -7.76 -19.28
C TYR A 117 -7.74 -8.70 -18.41
N GLU A 118 -6.65 -9.23 -18.97
CA GLU A 118 -5.72 -10.10 -18.24
C GLU A 118 -4.40 -9.38 -17.96
N SER A 119 -3.82 -9.66 -16.79
CA SER A 119 -2.52 -9.14 -16.36
C SER A 119 -1.78 -10.17 -15.54
N ASP A 120 -0.45 -10.22 -15.68
CA ASP A 120 0.41 -11.04 -14.85
C ASP A 120 0.72 -10.38 -13.49
N MET A 121 0.35 -9.10 -13.30
CA MET A 121 0.47 -8.41 -12.02
C MET A 121 -0.69 -8.83 -11.09
N PRO A 122 -0.41 -9.51 -9.96
CA PRO A 122 -1.45 -9.90 -9.01
C PRO A 122 -1.97 -8.69 -8.23
N GLY A 123 -3.11 -8.87 -7.55
CA GLY A 123 -3.53 -7.97 -6.48
C GLY A 123 -2.86 -8.36 -5.15
N PHE A 124 -2.57 -7.37 -4.32
CA PHE A 124 -1.86 -7.54 -3.05
C PHE A 124 -2.74 -7.44 -1.79
N ALA A 125 -4.07 -7.36 -1.91
CA ALA A 125 -4.98 -7.18 -0.79
C ALA A 125 -4.86 -8.24 0.33
N ASP A 126 -4.45 -9.46 0.00
CA ASP A 126 -4.27 -10.56 0.98
C ASP A 126 -2.82 -10.66 1.50
N VAL A 127 -1.91 -9.82 1.01
CA VAL A 127 -0.46 -9.88 1.29
C VAL A 127 0.04 -8.61 1.97
N LEU A 128 -0.44 -7.44 1.55
CA LEU A 128 0.00 -6.13 2.02
C LEU A 128 -1.16 -5.39 2.68
N SER A 129 -0.87 -4.72 3.79
CA SER A 129 -1.81 -3.76 4.39
C SER A 129 -1.95 -2.50 3.54
N ASP A 130 -2.97 -1.69 3.80
CA ASP A 130 -3.17 -0.43 3.09
C ASP A 130 -1.99 0.54 3.30
N ASP A 131 -1.46 0.58 4.53
CA ASP A 131 -0.26 1.37 4.86
C ASP A 131 0.98 0.87 4.11
N ASP A 132 1.09 -0.43 3.86
CA ASP A 132 2.20 -1.02 3.09
C ASP A 132 2.10 -0.67 1.60
N ILE A 133 0.90 -0.70 1.04
CA ILE A 133 0.65 -0.28 -0.34
C ILE A 133 0.96 1.21 -0.50
N ILE A 134 0.54 2.04 0.45
CA ILE A 134 0.88 3.47 0.46
C ILE A 134 2.40 3.65 0.58
N ALA A 135 3.08 2.89 1.46
CA ALA A 135 4.52 2.99 1.65
C ALA A 135 5.30 2.64 0.36
N VAL A 136 4.98 1.51 -0.29
CA VAL A 136 5.70 1.09 -1.52
C VAL A 136 5.46 2.07 -2.67
N LEU A 137 4.24 2.59 -2.82
CA LEU A 137 3.94 3.63 -3.82
C LEU A 137 4.63 4.97 -3.49
N SER A 138 4.78 5.30 -2.19
CA SER A 138 5.53 6.47 -1.74
C SER A 138 7.02 6.35 -2.06
N TYR A 139 7.60 5.16 -1.89
CA TYR A 139 8.97 4.87 -2.33
C TYR A 139 9.12 5.08 -3.84
N ILE A 140 8.24 4.49 -4.66
CA ILE A 140 8.26 4.67 -6.12
C ILE A 140 8.21 6.17 -6.47
N LYS A 141 7.27 6.92 -5.90
CA LYS A 141 7.13 8.38 -6.12
C LYS A 141 8.38 9.17 -5.69
N SER A 142 9.08 8.74 -4.63
CA SER A 142 10.29 9.40 -4.14
C SER A 142 11.47 9.33 -5.13
N THR A 143 11.48 8.32 -6.02
CA THR A 143 12.55 8.16 -7.03
C THR A 143 12.36 9.04 -8.27
N TRP A 144 11.19 9.65 -8.43
CA TRP A 144 10.90 10.46 -9.61
C TRP A 144 11.60 11.82 -9.54
N PRO A 145 12.04 12.38 -10.68
CA PRO A 145 12.49 13.77 -10.74
C PRO A 145 11.40 14.74 -10.24
N ASP A 146 11.81 15.85 -9.61
CA ASP A 146 10.88 16.82 -9.02
C ASP A 146 9.78 17.30 -9.99
N GLU A 147 10.09 17.45 -11.27
CA GLU A 147 9.09 17.83 -12.29
C GLU A 147 7.98 16.78 -12.42
N VAL A 148 8.35 15.50 -12.43
CA VAL A 148 7.41 14.37 -12.52
C VAL A 148 6.58 14.29 -11.25
N ARG A 149 7.20 14.45 -10.07
CA ARG A 149 6.50 14.51 -8.78
C ARG A 149 5.45 15.63 -8.77
N ARG A 150 5.83 16.85 -9.16
CA ARG A 150 4.90 17.99 -9.26
C ARG A 150 3.75 17.74 -10.22
N ARG A 151 4.02 17.14 -11.40
CA ARG A 151 2.97 16.82 -12.37
C ARG A 151 1.97 15.82 -11.79
N HIS A 152 2.47 14.80 -11.11
CA HIS A 152 1.62 13.82 -10.45
C HIS A 152 0.82 14.43 -9.28
N ASP A 153 1.42 15.35 -8.51
CA ASP A 153 0.69 16.08 -7.47
C ASP A 153 -0.44 16.94 -8.04
N LEU A 154 -0.27 17.51 -9.24
CA LEU A 154 -1.35 18.22 -9.94
C LEU A 154 -2.51 17.31 -10.36
N ILE A 155 -2.24 16.05 -10.72
CA ILE A 155 -3.29 15.06 -11.04
C ILE A 155 -4.14 14.74 -9.80
N ASN A 156 -3.52 14.77 -8.61
CA ASN A 156 -4.16 14.54 -7.32
C ASN A 156 -4.82 15.79 -6.70
N GLY A 157 -4.59 16.97 -7.28
CA GLY A 157 -5.13 18.23 -6.76
C GLY A 157 -6.65 18.34 -6.90
N PRO A 158 -7.27 19.37 -6.29
CA PRO A 158 -8.68 19.66 -6.49
C PRO A 158 -8.98 19.85 -7.98
N GLN A 159 -9.96 19.10 -8.49
CA GLN A 159 -10.44 19.16 -9.87
C GLN A 159 -11.45 20.30 -10.03
#